data_AF-A0A7A6N0L5-F1
#
_entry.id   AF-A0A7A6N0L5-F1
#
_cell.length_a   1.000
_cell.length_b   1.000
_cell.length_c   1.000
_cell.angle_alpha   90.00
_cell.angle_beta   90.00
_cell.angle_gamma   90.00
#
_symmetry.space_group_name_H-M   'P 1'
#
loop_
_entity.id
_entity.type
_entity.pdbx_description
1 polymer ?
#
loop_
_entity_poly.entity_id
_entity_poly.type
_entity_poly.pdbx_seq_one_letter_code
_entity_poly.pdbx_strand_id
1 'polypeptide(L)'
;MLEQMGIAAKQASYKLAQLSSREKNRVLEKIADELEAQSEIILNANAQDVADARANGLSEAMLDRLALTPARLKGIADDVRQVC
;
A
#
# COMPACT_ATOMS: atom_id res chain seq x y z
N MET A 1 -5.20 -11.16 -18.40
CA MET A 1 -4.54 -10.27 -17.43
C MET A 1 -4.29 -10.96 -16.09
N LEU A 2 -5.31 -11.48 -15.40
CA LEU A 2 -5.13 -12.15 -14.09
C LEU A 2 -4.19 -13.36 -14.13
N GLU A 3 -4.27 -14.22 -15.15
CA GLU A 3 -3.36 -15.36 -15.29
C GLU A 3 -1.89 -14.94 -15.40
N GLN A 4 -1.61 -13.91 -16.21
CA GLN A 4 -0.26 -13.37 -16.36
C GLN A 4 0.26 -12.75 -15.07
N MET A 5 -0.59 -12.02 -14.32
CA MET A 5 -0.24 -11.51 -12.98
C MET A 5 0.10 -12.65 -12.02
N GLY A 6 -0.67 -13.75 -12.05
CA GLY A 6 -0.40 -14.92 -11.23
C GLY A 6 0.92 -15.60 -11.58
N ILE A 7 1.23 -15.76 -12.88
CA ILE A 7 2.51 -16.30 -13.34
C ILE A 7 3.68 -15.42 -12.87
N ALA A 8 3.57 -14.10 -13.03
CA ALA A 8 4.60 -13.15 -12.60
C ALA A 8 4.79 -13.16 -11.07
N ALA A 9 3.70 -13.18 -10.30
CA ALA A 9 3.75 -13.28 -8.84
C ALA A 9 4.40 -14.59 -8.37
N LYS A 10 4.07 -15.73 -9.01
CA LYS A 10 4.69 -17.02 -8.72
C LYS A 10 6.19 -17.01 -9.02
N GLN A 11 6.61 -16.39 -10.11
CA GLN A 11 8.04 -16.26 -10.44
C GLN A 11 8.78 -15.36 -9.42
N ALA A 12 8.17 -14.25 -9.01
CA ALA A 12 8.75 -13.34 -8.03
C ALA A 12 8.86 -13.95 -6.62
N SER A 13 7.91 -14.82 -6.24
CA SER A 13 7.89 -15.44 -4.90
C SER A 13 9.12 -16.32 -4.65
N TYR A 14 9.64 -17.01 -5.66
CA TYR A 14 10.86 -17.81 -5.54
C TYR A 14 12.07 -16.94 -5.16
N LYS A 15 12.19 -15.75 -5.75
CA LYS A 15 13.26 -14.79 -5.40
C LYS A 15 13.07 -14.25 -3.99
N LEU A 16 11.85 -13.86 -3.63
CA LEU A 16 11.52 -13.34 -2.30
C LEU A 16 11.79 -14.37 -1.20
N ALA A 17 11.51 -15.65 -1.45
CA ALA A 17 11.76 -16.74 -0.51
C ALA A 17 13.25 -16.94 -0.18
N GLN A 18 14.14 -16.60 -1.11
CA GLN A 18 15.59 -16.75 -0.96
C GLN A 18 16.27 -15.58 -0.23
N LEU A 19 15.58 -14.45 -0.05
CA LEU A 19 16.15 -13.29 0.64
C LEU A 19 16.38 -13.58 2.13
N SER A 20 17.49 -13.07 2.65
CA SER A 20 17.77 -13.05 4.08
C SER A 20 16.79 -12.13 4.83
N SER A 21 16.62 -12.36 6.13
CA SER A 21 15.81 -11.45 6.98
C SER A 21 16.32 -10.00 6.92
N ARG A 22 17.64 -9.81 6.86
CA ARG A 22 18.25 -8.48 6.72
C ARG A 22 17.83 -7.77 5.42
N GLU A 23 17.79 -8.49 4.30
CA GLU A 23 17.36 -7.92 3.03
C GLU A 23 15.86 -7.62 3.04
N LYS A 24 15.05 -8.51 3.61
CA LYS A 24 13.60 -8.29 3.75
C LYS A 24 13.30 -7.06 4.61
N ASN A 25 13.97 -6.92 5.75
CA ASN A 25 13.80 -5.79 6.65
C ASN A 25 14.20 -4.46 5.98
N ARG A 26 15.32 -4.45 5.25
CA ARG A 26 15.73 -3.27 4.48
C ARG A 26 14.70 -2.87 3.41
N VAL A 27 14.04 -3.85 2.79
CA VAL A 27 12.96 -3.57 1.82
C VAL A 27 11.74 -2.99 2.54
N LEU A 28 11.34 -3.53 3.69
CA LEU A 28 10.21 -3.02 4.49
C LEU A 28 10.47 -1.58 4.98
N GLU A 29 11.66 -1.31 5.52
CA GLU A 29 12.07 0.05 5.90
C GLU A 29 11.94 1.01 4.73
N LYS A 30 12.45 0.61 3.55
CA LYS A 30 12.36 1.45 2.36
C LYS A 30 10.92 1.65 1.88
N ILE A 31 10.06 0.65 2.01
CA ILE A 31 8.63 0.82 1.69
C ILE A 31 8.01 1.86 2.62
N ALA A 32 8.28 1.81 3.93
CA ALA A 32 7.77 2.78 4.88
C ALA A 32 8.25 4.21 4.57
N ASP A 33 9.55 4.36 4.26
CA ASP A 33 10.13 5.65 3.91
C ASP A 33 9.51 6.23 2.62
N GLU A 34 9.29 5.40 1.60
CA GLU A 34 8.66 5.84 0.35
C GLU A 34 7.17 6.18 0.54
N LEU A 35 6.45 5.48 1.42
CA LEU A 35 5.06 5.84 1.77
C LEU A 35 4.96 7.23 2.40
N GLU A 36 5.91 7.58 3.28
CA GLU A 36 5.97 8.91 3.89
C GLU A 36 6.43 9.97 2.88
N ALA A 37 7.47 9.69 2.09
CA ALA A 37 8.02 10.60 1.10
C ALA A 37 7.03 10.92 -0.03
N GLN A 38 6.19 9.96 -0.43
CA GLN A 38 5.18 10.11 -1.48
C GLN A 38 3.78 10.42 -0.93
N SER A 39 3.68 10.82 0.33
CA SER A 39 2.39 10.97 1.02
C SER A 39 1.42 11.90 0.32
N GLU A 40 1.88 13.05 -0.18
CA GLU A 40 1.03 13.98 -0.93
C GLU A 40 0.45 13.36 -2.20
N ILE A 41 1.26 12.61 -2.95
CA ILE A 41 0.82 11.96 -4.20
C ILE A 41 -0.24 10.90 -3.89
N ILE A 42 0.00 10.08 -2.87
CA ILE A 42 -0.92 9.01 -2.45
C ILE A 42 -2.25 9.61 -1.97
N LEU A 43 -2.21 10.65 -1.13
CA LEU A 43 -3.41 11.29 -0.60
C LEU A 43 -4.23 11.98 -1.69
N ASN A 44 -3.56 12.64 -2.64
CA ASN A 44 -4.23 13.28 -3.78
C ASN A 44 -4.91 12.25 -4.68
N ALA A 45 -4.27 11.11 -4.96
CA ALA A 45 -4.88 10.03 -5.73
C ALA A 45 -6.09 9.44 -5.00
N ASN A 46 -5.95 9.14 -3.71
CA ASN A 46 -7.06 8.58 -2.92
C ASN A 46 -8.24 9.56 -2.79
N ALA A 47 -8.00 10.87 -2.75
CA ALA A 47 -9.07 11.87 -2.73
C ALA A 47 -9.92 11.81 -4.01
N GLN A 48 -9.30 11.52 -5.17
CA GLN A 48 -10.02 11.31 -6.44
C GLN A 48 -10.86 10.03 -6.36
N ASP A 49 -10.30 8.92 -5.88
CA ASP A 49 -11.02 7.66 -5.69
C ASP A 49 -12.24 7.82 -4.76
N VAL A 50 -12.10 8.58 -3.67
CA VAL A 50 -13.19 8.85 -2.72
C VAL A 50 -14.28 9.70 -3.35
N ALA A 51 -13.91 10.70 -4.17
CA ALA A 51 -14.88 11.52 -4.89
C ALA A 51 -15.68 10.69 -5.89
N ASP A 52 -15.00 9.85 -6.67
CA ASP A 52 -15.61 8.96 -7.65
C ASP A 52 -16.51 7.91 -6.97
N ALA A 53 -16.05 7.32 -5.87
CA ALA A 53 -16.84 6.38 -5.07
C ALA A 53 -18.11 7.03 -4.51
N ARG A 54 -18.00 8.27 -4.02
CA ARG A 54 -19.15 9.03 -3.51
C ARG A 54 -20.15 9.31 -4.64
N ALA A 55 -19.68 9.71 -5.81
CA ALA A 55 -20.53 9.93 -6.99
C ALA A 55 -21.22 8.63 -7.45
N ASN A 56 -20.57 7.48 -7.29
CA ASN A 56 -21.11 6.16 -7.59
C ASN A 56 -22.02 5.58 -6.49
N GLY A 57 -22.35 6.35 -5.45
CA GLY A 57 -23.32 5.96 -4.43
C GLY A 57 -22.79 4.98 -3.39
N LEU A 58 -21.47 4.91 -3.17
CA LEU A 58 -20.90 4.11 -2.10
C LEU A 58 -21.37 4.62 -0.73
N SER A 59 -21.65 3.71 0.21
CA SER A 59 -22.12 4.10 1.54
C SER A 59 -21.02 4.83 2.33
N GLU A 60 -21.40 5.72 3.25
CA GLU A 60 -20.43 6.46 4.08
C GLU A 60 -19.50 5.52 4.88
N ALA A 61 -19.97 4.34 5.29
CA ALA A 61 -19.13 3.34 5.95
C ALA A 61 -18.05 2.75 5.02
N MET A 62 -18.35 2.62 3.72
CA MET A 62 -17.36 2.17 2.73
C MET A 62 -16.42 3.31 2.32
N LEU A 63 -16.93 4.55 2.24
CA LEU A 63 -16.11 5.74 2.00
C LEU A 63 -15.11 5.97 3.14
N ASP A 64 -15.52 5.79 4.39
CA ASP A 64 -14.60 5.86 5.53
C ASP A 64 -13.50 4.79 5.43
N ARG A 65 -13.80 3.57 4.99
CA ARG A 65 -12.76 2.54 4.77
C ARG A 65 -11.83 2.86 3.60
N LEU A 66 -12.33 3.54 2.57
CA LEU A 66 -11.55 3.92 1.39
C LEU A 66 -10.64 5.12 1.66
N ALA A 67 -11.10 6.07 2.49
CA ALA A 67 -10.41 7.33 2.73
C ALA A 67 -9.08 7.15 3.50
N LEU A 68 -8.02 7.70 2.93
CA LEU A 68 -6.73 7.89 3.58
C LEU A 68 -6.63 9.30 4.14
N THR A 69 -6.00 9.41 5.31
CA THR A 69 -5.60 10.67 5.93
C THR A 69 -4.10 10.64 6.19
N PRO A 70 -3.44 11.80 6.40
CA PRO A 70 -2.02 11.81 6.77
C PRO A 70 -1.73 10.91 7.98
N ALA A 71 -2.61 10.90 8.98
CA ALA A 71 -2.47 10.06 10.16
C ALA A 71 -2.59 8.55 9.83
N ARG A 72 -3.54 8.15 8.97
CA ARG A 72 -3.69 6.75 8.55
C ARG A 72 -2.51 6.28 7.71
N LEU A 73 -2.05 7.13 6.78
CA LEU A 73 -0.88 6.79 5.95
C LEU A 73 0.39 6.68 6.78
N LYS A 74 0.59 7.57 7.75
CA LYS A 74 1.68 7.44 8.73
C LYS A 74 1.56 6.15 9.53
N GLY A 75 0.36 5.81 10.01
CA GLY A 75 0.10 4.54 10.70
C GLY A 75 0.49 3.33 9.86
N ILE A 76 0.16 3.32 8.55
CA ILE A 76 0.56 2.25 7.63
C ILE A 76 2.10 2.15 7.53
N ALA A 77 2.80 3.27 7.39
CA ALA A 77 4.26 3.27 7.32
C ALA A 77 4.89 2.77 8.64
N ASP A 78 4.35 3.20 9.78
CA ASP A 78 4.80 2.75 11.10
C ASP A 78 4.54 1.24 11.32
N ASP A 79 3.38 0.73 10.90
CA ASP A 79 3.04 -0.70 10.95
C ASP A 79 4.00 -1.54 10.10
N VAL A 80 4.38 -1.05 8.91
CA VAL A 80 5.40 -1.70 8.07
C VAL A 80 6.74 -1.81 8.80
N ARG A 81 7.15 -0.76 9.54
CA ARG A 81 8.37 -0.77 10.38
C ARG A 81 8.25 -1.65 11.63
N GLN A 82 7.07 -2.14 11.99
CA GLN A 82 6.91 -3.07 13.12
C GLN A 82 7.01 -4.54 12.70
N VAL A 83 6.91 -4.84 11.40
CA VAL A 83 7.01 -6.21 10.88
C VAL A 83 8.47 -6.73 10.89
N CYS A 84 9.45 -5.84 10.85
CA CYS A 84 10.88 -6.18 10.78
C CYS A 84 11.49 -6.74 12.07
#